data_AF-A0A0A9W7G7-F1
#
_entry.id   AF-A0A0A9W7G7-F1
#
_cell.length_a   1.000
_cell.length_b   1.000
_cell.length_c   1.000
_cell.angle_alpha   90.00
_cell.angle_beta   90.00
_cell.angle_gamma   90.00
#
_symmetry.space_group_name_H-M   'P 1'
#
loop_
_entity.id
_entity.type
_entity.pdbx_description
1 polymer ?
#
loop_
_entity_poly.entity_id
_entity_poly.type
_entity_poly.pdbx_seq_one_letter_code
_entity_poly.pdbx_strand_id
1 'polypeptide(L)'
;PTREKDKIMDREKALRKVKKGGFALYGSDTEMFQIIQSTFTGPEICSIYILDMLFLPVSVVVRKKSPYREIYYKALARFLESGLRVYEDKKWHAGRPPCYGSEDTAPVALEA
;
A
#
# COMPACT_ATOMS: atom_id res chain seq x y z
N PRO A 1 -16.19 -27.67 -2.07
CA PRO A 1 -15.22 -26.56 -2.17
C PRO A 1 -15.53 -25.70 -3.40
N THR A 2 -16.06 -24.49 -3.20
CA THR A 2 -16.39 -23.57 -4.30
C THR A 2 -15.11 -22.95 -4.86
N ARG A 3 -14.96 -22.97 -6.20
CA ARG A 3 -13.86 -22.43 -7.01
C ARG A 3 -13.46 -20.97 -6.70
N GLU A 4 -14.27 -20.27 -5.93
CA GLU A 4 -14.09 -18.90 -5.48
C GLU A 4 -13.18 -18.79 -4.24
N LYS A 5 -13.20 -19.78 -3.33
CA LYS A 5 -12.31 -19.81 -2.17
C LYS A 5 -10.84 -19.97 -2.58
N ASP A 6 -10.59 -20.59 -3.74
CA ASP A 6 -9.24 -20.79 -4.28
C ASP A 6 -8.62 -19.49 -4.81
N LYS A 7 -9.41 -18.43 -5.00
CA LYS A 7 -8.93 -17.10 -5.47
C LYS A 7 -8.47 -16.19 -4.33
N ILE A 8 -8.83 -16.51 -3.09
CA ILE A 8 -8.43 -15.73 -1.91
C ILE A 8 -7.17 -16.38 -1.35
N MET A 9 -6.12 -15.59 -1.17
CA MET A 9 -4.83 -16.06 -0.68
C MET A 9 -4.29 -15.16 0.41
N ASP A 10 -3.48 -15.74 1.28
CA ASP A 10 -2.62 -14.99 2.18
C ASP A 10 -1.65 -14.09 1.37
N ARG A 11 -1.45 -12.86 1.87
CA ARG A 11 -0.68 -11.79 1.20
C ARG A 11 0.77 -12.18 0.96
N GLU A 12 1.44 -12.79 1.94
CA GLU A 12 2.85 -13.17 1.80
C GLU A 12 2.99 -14.32 0.81
N LYS A 13 2.09 -15.31 0.91
CA LYS A 13 2.07 -16.44 -0.03
C LYS A 13 1.79 -15.97 -1.46
N ALA A 14 0.90 -14.98 -1.62
CA ALA A 14 0.58 -14.40 -2.92
C ALA A 14 1.75 -13.59 -3.49
N LEU A 15 2.41 -12.75 -2.70
CA LEU A 15 3.57 -11.97 -3.14
C LEU A 15 4.77 -12.85 -3.51
N ARG A 16 4.97 -13.99 -2.83
CA ARG A 16 5.96 -15.01 -3.27
C ARG A 16 5.65 -15.59 -4.65
N LYS A 17 4.37 -15.67 -5.04
CA LYS A 17 3.98 -16.07 -6.41
C LYS A 17 4.19 -14.94 -7.40
N VAL A 18 3.88 -13.69 -7.03
CA VAL A 18 4.15 -12.51 -7.85
C VAL A 18 5.65 -12.42 -8.16
N LYS A 19 6.52 -12.61 -7.16
CA LYS A 19 7.98 -12.65 -7.30
C LYS A 19 8.47 -13.73 -8.28
N LYS A 20 7.79 -14.87 -8.37
CA LYS A 20 8.10 -15.93 -9.36
C LYS A 20 7.64 -15.60 -10.79
N GLY A 21 6.79 -14.59 -10.96
CA GLY A 21 6.20 -14.21 -12.24
C GLY A 21 4.91 -14.98 -12.59
N GLY A 22 4.18 -14.46 -13.59
CA GLY A 22 2.94 -15.08 -14.12
C GLY A 22 1.72 -14.97 -13.20
N PHE A 23 1.78 -14.14 -12.15
CA PHE A 23 0.70 -13.97 -11.20
C PHE A 23 0.44 -12.49 -10.94
N ALA A 24 -0.84 -12.11 -10.86
CA ALA A 24 -1.27 -10.78 -10.48
C ALA A 24 -2.09 -10.85 -9.19
N LEU A 25 -1.86 -9.91 -8.28
CA LEU A 25 -2.55 -9.78 -7.00
C LEU A 25 -3.31 -8.46 -6.96
N TYR A 26 -4.47 -8.48 -6.33
CA TYR A 26 -5.29 -7.30 -6.06
C TYR A 26 -5.60 -7.23 -4.56
N GLY A 27 -5.47 -6.04 -3.97
CA GLY A 27 -5.73 -5.81 -2.54
C GLY A 27 -5.14 -4.49 -2.04
N SER A 28 -4.90 -4.40 -0.73
CA SER A 28 -4.35 -3.19 -0.09
C SER A 28 -2.90 -2.96 -0.50
N ASP A 29 -2.62 -1.79 -1.07
CA ASP A 29 -1.30 -1.35 -1.53
C ASP A 29 -0.31 -1.19 -0.37
N THR A 30 -0.74 -0.54 0.72
CA THR A 30 0.09 -0.23 1.91
C THR A 30 0.79 -1.46 2.48
N GLU A 31 0.03 -2.52 2.79
CA GLU A 31 0.56 -3.77 3.34
C GLU A 31 1.42 -4.52 2.33
N MET A 32 1.04 -4.50 1.05
CA MET A 32 1.81 -5.16 -0.01
C MET A 32 3.17 -4.48 -0.22
N PHE A 33 3.22 -3.15 -0.22
CA PHE A 33 4.47 -2.41 -0.36
C PHE A 33 5.41 -2.64 0.82
N GLN A 34 4.90 -2.76 2.04
CA GLN A 34 5.72 -3.14 3.21
C GLN A 34 6.37 -4.52 3.00
N ILE A 35 5.63 -5.51 2.51
CA ILE A 35 6.15 -6.85 2.25
C ILE A 35 7.12 -6.85 1.06
N ILE A 36 6.82 -6.10 0.00
CA ILE A 36 7.69 -6.00 -1.18
C ILE A 36 9.03 -5.40 -0.79
N GLN A 37 9.04 -4.26 -0.08
CA GLN A 37 10.27 -3.60 0.37
C GLN A 37 11.14 -4.48 1.29
N SER A 38 10.53 -5.43 2.03
CA SER A 38 11.27 -6.33 2.92
C SER A 38 11.70 -7.65 2.29
N THR A 39 11.12 -8.07 1.16
CA THR A 39 11.33 -9.43 0.60
C THR A 39 11.82 -9.48 -0.85
N PHE A 40 11.70 -8.37 -1.58
CA PHE A 40 12.12 -8.27 -2.98
C PHE A 40 13.52 -7.63 -3.07
N THR A 41 14.31 -8.09 -4.02
CA THR A 41 15.59 -7.44 -4.37
C THR A 41 15.35 -6.23 -5.26
N GLY A 42 16.36 -5.37 -5.41
CA GLY A 42 16.31 -4.21 -6.33
C GLY A 42 15.80 -4.54 -7.74
N PRO A 43 16.37 -5.54 -8.45
CA PRO A 43 15.90 -5.91 -9.79
C PRO A 43 14.47 -6.47 -9.78
N GLU A 44 14.09 -7.21 -8.74
CA GLU A 44 12.72 -7.72 -8.61
C GLU A 44 11.72 -6.58 -8.44
N ILE A 45 12.03 -5.56 -7.64
CA ILE A 45 11.22 -4.34 -7.49
C ILE A 45 11.11 -3.59 -8.82
N CYS A 46 12.18 -3.54 -9.62
CA CYS A 46 12.14 -2.90 -10.93
C CYS A 46 11.34 -3.71 -11.97
N SER A 47 11.17 -5.01 -11.76
CA SER A 47 10.44 -5.90 -12.67
C SER A 47 8.92 -5.93 -12.44
N ILE A 48 8.46 -5.49 -11.26
CA ILE A 48 7.03 -5.52 -10.92
C ILE A 48 6.27 -4.35 -11.57
N TYR A 49 5.06 -4.65 -12.04
CA TYR A 49 4.12 -3.64 -12.52
C TYR A 49 3.02 -3.45 -11.50
N ILE A 50 2.82 -2.20 -11.08
CA ILE A 50 1.78 -1.79 -10.14
C ILE A 50 0.75 -0.98 -10.93
N LEU A 51 -0.49 -1.44 -10.90
CA LEU A 51 -1.62 -0.76 -11.53
C LEU A 51 -2.55 -0.25 -10.44
N ASP A 52 -2.75 1.07 -10.41
CA ASP A 52 -3.72 1.69 -9.51
C ASP A 52 -5.12 1.48 -10.10
N MET A 53 -5.98 0.78 -9.35
CA MET A 53 -7.37 0.54 -9.74
C MET A 53 -8.26 1.68 -9.22
N LEU A 54 -9.15 1.38 -8.26
CA LEU A 54 -10.10 2.35 -7.74
C LEU A 54 -9.59 2.94 -6.41
N PHE A 55 -9.49 4.26 -6.34
CA PHE A 55 -9.28 4.96 -5.08
C PHE A 55 -10.63 5.26 -4.41
N LEU A 56 -10.92 4.56 -3.32
CA LEU A 56 -12.08 4.84 -2.47
C LEU A 56 -11.62 5.48 -1.16
N PRO A 57 -11.94 6.75 -0.89
CA PRO A 57 -11.54 7.39 0.35
C PRO A 57 -12.27 6.73 1.53
N VAL A 58 -11.50 6.33 2.53
CA VAL A 58 -12.03 5.89 3.84
C VAL A 58 -12.45 7.11 4.66
N SER A 59 -13.51 6.96 5.45
CA SER A 59 -14.06 8.04 6.29
C SER A 59 -14.49 7.52 7.66
N VAL A 60 -14.70 8.44 8.60
CA VAL A 60 -15.13 8.13 9.95
C VAL A 60 -16.59 7.73 9.95
N VAL A 61 -16.89 6.57 10.55
CA VAL A 61 -18.27 6.08 10.70
C VAL A 61 -18.91 6.76 11.91
N VAL A 62 -20.05 7.42 11.69
CA VAL A 62 -20.80 8.12 12.75
C VAL A 62 -22.25 7.62 12.77
N ARG A 63 -22.84 7.49 13.96
CA ARG A 63 -24.25 7.13 14.13
C ARG A 63 -25.17 8.10 13.39
N LYS A 64 -26.20 7.57 12.73
CA LYS A 64 -27.24 8.38 12.06
C LYS A 64 -27.86 9.36 13.07
N LYS A 65 -28.01 10.63 12.67
CA LYS A 65 -28.49 11.76 13.51
C LYS A 65 -27.62 12.08 14.73
N SER A 66 -26.34 11.68 14.73
CA SER A 66 -25.39 12.14 15.75
C SER A 66 -25.14 13.65 15.66
N PRO A 67 -25.10 14.38 16.78
CA PRO A 67 -24.74 15.80 16.79
C PRO A 67 -23.29 16.04 16.33
N TYR A 68 -22.43 15.01 16.37
CA TYR A 68 -21.02 15.12 15.97
C TYR A 68 -20.78 15.05 14.46
N ARG A 69 -21.79 14.72 13.65
CA ARG A 69 -21.63 14.53 12.19
C ARG A 69 -20.95 15.73 11.53
N GLU A 70 -21.42 16.93 11.83
CA GLU A 70 -20.91 18.17 11.23
C GLU A 70 -19.49 18.50 11.72
N ILE A 71 -19.20 18.18 12.98
CA ILE A 71 -17.88 18.38 13.57
C ILE A 71 -16.85 17.49 12.87
N TYR A 72 -17.14 16.19 12.73
CA TYR A 72 -16.26 15.27 12.02
C TYR A 72 -16.10 15.65 10.55
N TYR A 73 -17.17 16.08 9.88
CA TYR A 73 -17.09 16.51 8.49
C TYR A 73 -16.13 17.69 8.30
N LYS A 74 -16.28 18.75 9.11
CA LYS A 74 -15.39 19.93 9.06
C LYS A 74 -13.95 19.59 9.46
N ALA A 75 -13.76 18.74 10.47
CA ALA A 75 -12.44 18.31 10.89
C ALA A 75 -11.72 17.50 9.80
N LEU A 76 -12.43 16.57 9.16
CA LEU A 76 -11.90 15.79 8.04
C LEU A 76 -11.57 16.67 6.83
N ALA A 77 -12.45 17.63 6.47
CA ALA A 77 -12.15 18.57 5.39
C ALA A 77 -10.85 19.33 5.65
N ARG A 78 -10.68 19.92 6.85
CA ARG A 78 -9.45 20.60 7.24
C ARG A 78 -8.22 19.68 7.24
N PHE A 79 -8.37 18.44 7.71
CA PHE A 79 -7.30 17.43 7.71
C PHE A 79 -6.82 17.08 6.29
N LEU A 80 -7.75 17.02 5.33
CA LEU A 80 -7.45 16.77 3.93
C LEU A 80 -6.82 17.99 3.25
N GLU A 81 -7.38 19.18 3.45
CA GLU A 81 -6.96 20.44 2.82
C GLU A 81 -5.61 20.94 3.33
N SER A 82 -5.31 20.74 4.61
CA SER A 82 -4.03 21.15 5.21
C SER A 82 -2.83 20.31 4.76
N GLY A 83 -3.06 19.20 4.05
CA GLY A 83 -2.02 18.25 3.69
C GLY A 83 -1.61 17.30 4.82
N LEU A 84 -2.21 17.42 6.02
CA LEU A 84 -1.88 16.57 7.16
C LEU A 84 -2.15 15.09 6.86
N ARG A 85 -3.19 14.77 6.07
CA ARG A 85 -3.40 13.41 5.55
C ARG A 85 -2.17 12.87 4.83
N VAL A 86 -1.59 13.65 3.91
CA VAL A 86 -0.44 13.21 3.10
C VAL A 86 0.79 13.02 3.99
N TYR A 87 0.96 13.87 4.98
CA TYR A 87 2.04 13.74 5.95
C TYR A 87 1.92 12.45 6.78
N GLU A 88 0.76 12.19 7.37
CA GLU A 88 0.53 10.97 8.15
C GLU A 88 0.67 9.71 7.28
N ASP A 89 0.17 9.76 6.04
CA ASP A 89 0.28 8.64 5.09
C ASP A 89 1.75 8.27 4.82
N LYS A 90 2.61 9.26 4.53
CA LYS A 90 4.04 9.04 4.33
C LYS A 90 4.78 8.56 5.57
N LYS A 91 4.27 8.90 6.76
CA LYS A 91 4.89 8.54 8.03
C LYS A 91 4.62 7.10 8.42
N TRP A 92 3.39 6.62 8.20
CA TRP A 92 2.95 5.31 8.69
C TRP A 92 2.88 4.24 7.62
N HIS A 93 2.64 4.61 6.36
CA HIS A 93 2.53 3.66 5.27
C HIS A 93 3.81 3.59 4.46
N ALA A 94 4.14 2.38 4.02
CA ALA A 94 5.16 2.20 3.00
C ALA A 94 4.64 2.78 1.69
N GLY A 95 5.36 3.77 1.16
CA GLY A 95 5.10 4.26 -0.19
C GLY A 95 5.38 3.20 -1.25
N ARG A 96 4.99 3.50 -2.49
CA ARG A 96 5.38 2.69 -3.64
C ARG A 96 6.91 2.48 -3.63
N PRO A 97 7.41 1.24 -3.73
CA PRO A 97 8.83 0.97 -3.71
C PRO A 97 9.51 1.62 -4.93
N PRO A 98 10.53 2.47 -4.74
CA PRO A 98 11.25 3.08 -5.84
C PRO A 98 12.14 2.04 -6.56
N CYS A 99 12.20 2.12 -7.89
CA CYS A 99 13.17 1.38 -8.69
C CYS A 99 14.42 2.25 -8.87
N TYR A 100 15.57 1.77 -8.37
CA TYR A 100 16.86 2.46 -8.47
C TYR A 100 17.74 1.94 -9.61
N GLY A 101 17.37 0.84 -10.26
CA GLY A 101 18.12 0.22 -11.35
C GLY A 101 18.01 -1.30 -11.34
N SER A 102 18.34 -1.92 -12.48
CA SER A 102 18.27 -3.37 -12.68
C SER A 102 19.48 -4.14 -12.14
N GLU A 103 20.48 -3.44 -11.63
CA GLU A 103 21.69 -4.03 -11.05
C GLU A 103 21.55 -4.13 -9.53
N ASP A 104 21.94 -5.28 -8.98
CA ASP A 104 22.04 -5.51 -7.53
C ASP A 104 23.20 -4.69 -6.97
N THR A 105 22.94 -3.41 -6.70
CA THR A 105 23.90 -2.57 -5.99
C THR A 105 23.83 -2.91 -4.50
N ALA A 106 24.97 -3.30 -3.93
CA ALA A 106 25.07 -3.51 -2.50
C ALA A 106 24.75 -2.20 -1.77
N PRO A 107 23.96 -2.22 -0.68
CA PRO A 107 23.66 -1.01 0.07
C PRO A 107 24.97 -0.45 0.65
N VAL A 108 25.37 0.72 0.17
CA VAL A 108 26.53 1.44 0.72
C VAL A 108 26.11 2.00 2.07
N ALA A 109 26.70 1.48 3.15
CA ALA A 109 26.56 2.10 4.45
C ALA A 109 27.23 3.48 4.40
N LEU A 110 26.46 4.53 4.69
CA LEU A 110 27.03 5.84 4.93
C LEU A 110 27.84 5.75 6.23
N GLU A 111 29.16 5.75 6.13
CA GLU A 111 30.03 5.95 7.29
C GLU A 111 29.75 7.34 7.85
N ALA A 112 29.39 7.39 9.14
CA ALA A 112 29.06 8.60 9.87
C ALA A 112 30.31 9.34 10.35
#